data_AF-A0A1H8S4G2-F1
#
_entry.id   AF-A0A1H8S4G2-F1
#
_cell.length_a   1.000
_cell.length_b   1.000
_cell.length_c   1.000
_cell.angle_alpha   90.00
_cell.angle_beta   90.00
_cell.angle_gamma   90.00
#
_symmetry.space_group_name_H-M   'P 1'
#
loop_
_entity.id
_entity.type
_entity.pdbx_description
1 polymer ?
#
loop_
_entity_poly.entity_id
_entity_poly.type
_entity_poly.pdbx_seq_one_letter_code
_entity_poly.pdbx_strand_id
1 'polypeptide(L)'
;MQDLLASAGVAVAAWFAVYFVGKPVVALQENRLEALKVAERYYNVDMSASEDERDAALKALFEVGTALRTLHRGWSTAVRLWCWVWRYDLDLAAQAVFGLAEGPRGKISIAPEIRKNTLDALYVALGAHKHLSSETVQAIRRMIAQTQAAGRQTTSASGSLS
;
A
#
# COMPACT_ATOMS: atom_id res chain seq x y z
N MET A 1 -12.16 -11.98 46.62
CA MET A 1 -10.93 -12.41 45.90
C MET A 1 -11.20 -12.70 44.43
N GLN A 2 -12.32 -13.36 44.08
CA GLN A 2 -12.70 -13.62 42.68
C GLN A 2 -12.97 -12.35 41.85
N ASP A 3 -13.65 -11.33 42.41
CA ASP A 3 -13.92 -10.07 41.69
C ASP A 3 -12.65 -9.27 41.35
N LEU A 4 -11.63 -9.37 42.20
CA LEU A 4 -10.34 -8.69 42.04
C LEU A 4 -9.47 -9.36 40.97
N LEU A 5 -9.58 -10.69 40.83
CA LEU A 5 -8.95 -11.46 39.75
C LEU A 5 -9.69 -11.26 38.42
N ALA A 6 -11.02 -11.14 38.45
CA ALA A 6 -11.82 -10.79 37.28
C ALA A 6 -11.50 -9.37 36.78
N SER A 7 -11.36 -8.38 37.68
CA SER A 7 -10.99 -7.01 37.31
C SER A 7 -9.55 -6.92 36.79
N ALA A 8 -8.61 -7.68 37.36
CA ALA A 8 -7.24 -7.76 36.85
C ALA A 8 -7.17 -8.45 35.48
N GLY A 9 -7.95 -9.52 35.28
CA GLY A 9 -8.05 -10.20 33.98
C GLY A 9 -8.63 -9.31 32.89
N VAL A 10 -9.67 -8.52 33.20
CA VAL A 10 -10.24 -7.53 32.27
C VAL A 10 -9.24 -6.43 31.95
N ALA A 11 -8.49 -5.93 32.93
CA ALA A 11 -7.46 -4.92 32.70
C ALA A 11 -6.30 -5.42 31.82
N VAL A 12 -5.85 -6.66 32.03
CA VAL A 12 -4.81 -7.30 31.21
C VAL A 12 -5.32 -7.57 29.79
N ALA A 13 -6.56 -8.03 29.63
CA ALA A 13 -7.18 -8.24 28.32
C ALA A 13 -7.37 -6.92 27.56
N ALA A 14 -7.81 -5.86 28.24
CA ALA A 14 -7.93 -4.53 27.65
C ALA A 14 -6.56 -3.97 27.23
N TRP A 15 -5.53 -4.14 28.07
CA TRP A 15 -4.17 -3.75 27.74
C TRP A 15 -3.64 -4.50 26.51
N PHE A 16 -3.85 -5.83 26.45
CA PHE A 16 -3.49 -6.64 25.28
C PHE A 16 -4.23 -6.20 24.02
N ALA A 17 -5.54 -5.97 24.10
CA ALA A 17 -6.34 -5.50 22.97
C ALA A 17 -5.83 -4.15 22.45
N VAL A 18 -5.52 -3.20 23.33
CA VAL A 18 -5.00 -1.88 22.94
C VAL A 18 -3.61 -1.99 22.29
N TYR A 19 -2.68 -2.73 22.89
CA TYR A 19 -1.29 -2.74 22.44
C TYR A 19 -1.01 -3.68 21.27
N PHE A 20 -1.68 -4.84 21.20
CA PHE A 20 -1.44 -5.84 20.16
C PHE A 20 -2.43 -5.76 18.99
N VAL A 21 -3.61 -5.16 19.20
CA VAL A 21 -4.61 -4.97 18.14
C VAL A 21 -4.78 -3.50 17.79
N GLY A 22 -5.03 -2.64 18.78
CA GLY A 22 -5.29 -1.22 18.58
C GLY A 22 -4.12 -0.48 17.92
N LYS A 23 -2.94 -0.46 18.56
CA LYS A 23 -1.78 0.29 18.05
C LYS A 23 -1.34 -0.13 16.64
N PRO A 24 -1.22 -1.43 16.30
CA PRO A 24 -0.85 -1.83 14.95
C PRO A 24 -1.89 -1.45 13.89
N VAL A 25 -3.19 -1.52 14.22
CA VAL A 25 -4.26 -1.13 13.30
C VAL A 25 -4.29 0.38 13.09
N VAL A 26 -4.07 1.19 14.14
CA VAL A 26 -3.98 2.65 14.02
C VAL A 26 -2.79 3.02 13.14
N ALA A 27 -1.61 2.46 13.39
CA ALA A 27 -0.43 2.69 12.56
C ALA A 27 -0.68 2.30 11.09
N LEU A 28 -1.39 1.19 10.84
CA LEU A 28 -1.80 0.80 9.48
C LEU A 28 -2.71 1.85 8.83
N GLN A 29 -3.69 2.38 9.56
CA GLN A 29 -4.60 3.39 9.03
C GLN A 29 -3.90 4.73 8.76
N GLU A 30 -2.99 5.14 9.62
CA GLU A 30 -2.17 6.35 9.43
C GLU A 30 -1.31 6.21 8.16
N ASN A 31 -0.55 5.12 8.04
CA ASN A 31 0.27 4.85 6.84
C ASN A 31 -0.58 4.75 5.56
N ARG A 32 -1.78 4.16 5.66
CA ARG A 32 -2.74 4.12 4.54
C ARG A 32 -3.14 5.52 4.09
N LEU A 33 -3.54 6.39 5.02
CA LEU A 33 -3.96 7.75 4.68
C LEU A 33 -2.79 8.59 4.16
N GLU A 34 -1.62 8.44 4.75
CA GLU A 34 -0.41 9.13 4.32
C GLU A 34 0.00 8.73 2.90
N ALA A 35 0.03 7.43 2.60
CA ALA A 35 0.34 6.93 1.26
C ALA A 35 -0.62 7.49 0.20
N LEU A 36 -1.93 7.55 0.50
CA LEU A 36 -2.92 8.14 -0.40
C LEU A 36 -2.69 9.64 -0.62
N LYS A 37 -2.47 10.40 0.44
CA LYS A 37 -2.21 11.85 0.36
C LYS A 37 -0.93 12.16 -0.43
N VAL A 38 0.14 11.41 -0.18
CA VAL A 38 1.43 11.59 -0.87
C VAL A 38 1.30 11.22 -2.34
N ALA A 39 0.63 10.11 -2.66
CA ALA A 39 0.38 9.72 -4.04
C ALA A 39 -0.50 10.75 -4.77
N GLU A 40 -1.59 11.21 -4.18
CA GLU A 40 -2.45 12.26 -4.73
C GLU A 40 -1.70 13.57 -5.00
N ARG A 41 -0.77 13.92 -4.12
CA ARG A 41 0.04 15.13 -4.27
C ARG A 41 1.05 15.01 -5.42
N TYR A 42 1.66 13.85 -5.58
CA TYR A 42 2.84 13.69 -6.44
C TYR A 42 2.63 12.81 -7.69
N TYR A 43 1.45 12.24 -7.93
CA TYR A 43 1.24 11.33 -9.08
C TYR A 43 1.50 11.98 -10.45
N ASN A 44 1.38 13.31 -10.54
CA ASN A 44 1.63 14.05 -11.78
C ASN A 44 3.07 14.54 -11.93
N VAL A 45 3.90 14.44 -10.89
CA VAL A 45 5.29 14.90 -10.95
C VAL A 45 6.09 13.98 -11.87
N ASP A 46 6.72 14.59 -12.87
CA ASP A 46 7.59 13.91 -13.81
C ASP A 46 8.85 14.75 -14.08
N MET A 47 9.60 14.38 -15.12
CA MET A 47 10.86 15.04 -15.46
C MET A 47 10.75 16.51 -15.87
N SER A 48 9.55 17.00 -16.17
CA SER A 48 9.32 18.41 -16.50
C SER A 48 9.26 19.32 -15.27
N ALA A 49 9.08 18.75 -14.07
CA ALA A 49 9.07 19.48 -12.81
C ALA A 49 10.50 19.94 -12.41
N SER A 50 10.57 20.90 -11.48
CA SER A 50 11.85 21.38 -10.95
C SER A 50 12.59 20.26 -10.20
N GLU A 51 13.92 20.35 -10.13
CA GLU A 51 14.74 19.36 -9.44
C GLU A 51 14.31 19.19 -7.97
N ASP A 52 14.11 20.30 -7.26
CA ASP A 52 13.64 20.30 -5.87
C ASP A 52 12.28 19.59 -5.70
N GLU A 53 11.35 19.79 -6.64
CA GLU A 53 10.03 19.16 -6.59
C GLU A 53 10.11 17.66 -6.87
N ARG A 54 10.94 17.24 -7.83
CA ARG A 54 11.19 15.83 -8.11
C ARG A 54 11.84 15.12 -6.93
N ASP A 55 12.83 15.74 -6.29
CA ASP A 55 13.53 15.15 -5.14
C ASP A 55 12.59 15.02 -3.93
N ALA A 56 11.76 16.03 -3.68
CA ALA A 56 10.73 15.97 -2.65
C ALA A 56 9.70 14.87 -2.95
N ALA A 57 9.21 14.78 -4.18
CA ALA A 57 8.27 13.75 -4.62
C ALA A 57 8.87 12.35 -4.48
N LEU A 58 10.10 12.15 -4.98
CA LEU A 58 10.82 10.89 -4.92
C LEU A 58 10.99 10.43 -3.47
N LYS A 59 11.49 11.32 -2.60
CA LYS A 59 11.69 11.02 -1.18
C LYS A 59 10.38 10.63 -0.51
N ALA A 60 9.33 11.45 -0.64
CA ALA A 60 8.05 11.19 0.01
C ALA A 60 7.41 9.87 -0.46
N LEU A 61 7.43 9.60 -1.77
CA LEU A 61 6.90 8.34 -2.33
C LEU A 61 7.71 7.14 -1.85
N PHE A 62 9.04 7.22 -1.80
CA PHE A 62 9.87 6.13 -1.29
C PHE A 62 9.67 5.86 0.20
N GLU A 63 9.50 6.90 1.01
CA GLU A 63 9.24 6.78 2.45
C GLU A 63 7.93 6.04 2.71
N VAL A 64 6.82 6.48 2.11
CA VAL A 64 5.51 5.82 2.31
C VAL A 64 5.46 4.43 1.67
N GLY A 65 6.11 4.22 0.52
CA GLY A 65 6.23 2.90 -0.11
C GLY A 65 7.00 1.90 0.77
N THR A 66 8.09 2.37 1.40
CA THR A 66 8.89 1.56 2.34
C THR A 66 8.10 1.25 3.61
N ALA A 67 7.35 2.21 4.13
CA ALA A 67 6.50 2.00 5.30
C ALA A 67 5.42 0.93 5.04
N LEU A 68 4.71 1.01 3.90
CA LEU A 68 3.75 -0.01 3.48
C LEU A 68 4.39 -1.40 3.31
N ARG A 69 5.56 -1.46 2.67
CA ARG A 69 6.30 -2.72 2.49
C ARG A 69 6.79 -3.29 3.82
N THR A 70 7.14 -2.43 4.76
CA THR A 70 7.54 -2.82 6.12
C THR A 70 6.34 -3.39 6.87
N LEU A 71 5.15 -2.78 6.78
CA LEU A 71 3.91 -3.33 7.35
C LEU A 71 3.49 -4.66 6.70
N HIS A 72 3.80 -4.86 5.42
CA HIS A 72 3.56 -6.13 4.74
C HIS A 72 4.51 -7.24 5.23
N ARG A 73 5.82 -6.95 5.34
CA ARG A 73 6.87 -7.93 5.69
C ARG A 73 6.95 -8.19 7.19
N GLY A 74 6.89 -7.13 7.97
CA GLY A 74 6.79 -7.17 9.41
C GLY A 74 5.34 -6.98 9.79
N TRP A 75 4.66 -8.04 10.24
CA TRP A 75 3.94 -8.06 11.52
C TRP A 75 2.62 -8.83 11.64
N SER A 76 2.33 -9.05 12.93
CA SER A 76 1.07 -9.05 13.66
C SER A 76 -0.15 -9.64 12.95
N THR A 77 -0.68 -10.71 13.56
CA THR A 77 -1.96 -11.33 13.20
C THR A 77 -3.09 -10.31 13.11
N ALA A 78 -3.08 -9.24 13.92
CA ALA A 78 -4.10 -8.19 13.88
C ALA A 78 -4.07 -7.37 12.58
N VAL A 79 -2.89 -6.98 12.10
CA VAL A 79 -2.72 -6.27 10.82
C VAL A 79 -3.14 -7.18 9.66
N ARG A 80 -2.77 -8.47 9.71
CA ARG A 80 -3.18 -9.46 8.69
C ARG A 80 -4.70 -9.65 8.64
N LEU A 81 -5.33 -9.82 9.80
CA LEU A 81 -6.79 -9.92 9.92
C LEU A 81 -7.46 -8.65 9.39
N TRP A 82 -6.95 -7.48 9.76
CA TRP A 82 -7.49 -6.22 9.27
C TRP A 82 -7.38 -6.10 7.75
N CYS A 83 -6.18 -6.34 7.19
CA CYS A 83 -5.97 -6.35 5.75
C CYS A 83 -6.86 -7.38 5.05
N TRP A 84 -7.08 -8.55 5.63
CA TRP A 84 -7.97 -9.56 5.07
C TRP A 84 -9.44 -9.10 5.06
N VAL A 85 -9.96 -8.62 6.20
CA VAL A 85 -11.34 -8.12 6.33
C VAL A 85 -11.61 -6.98 5.36
N TRP A 86 -10.68 -6.03 5.26
CA TRP A 86 -10.82 -4.85 4.41
C TRP A 86 -10.26 -5.04 3.00
N ARG A 87 -9.75 -6.24 2.69
CA ARG A 87 -9.12 -6.61 1.43
C ARG A 87 -8.00 -5.65 1.00
N TYR A 88 -7.21 -5.18 1.95
CA TYR A 88 -6.02 -4.39 1.66
C TYR A 88 -4.91 -5.28 1.11
N ASP A 89 -4.33 -4.85 -0.01
CA ASP A 89 -3.14 -5.46 -0.59
C ASP A 89 -1.96 -4.49 -0.41
N LEU A 90 -1.25 -4.66 0.71
CA LEU A 90 -0.14 -3.76 1.08
C LEU A 90 1.08 -3.92 0.17
N ASP A 91 1.31 -5.10 -0.40
CA ASP A 91 2.43 -5.30 -1.32
C ASP A 91 2.14 -4.61 -2.65
N LEU A 92 0.92 -4.79 -3.19
CA LEU A 92 0.49 -4.07 -4.38
C LEU A 92 0.47 -2.55 -4.16
N ALA A 93 0.00 -2.09 -3.00
CA ALA A 93 0.02 -0.67 -2.66
C ALA A 93 1.45 -0.11 -2.65
N ALA A 94 2.40 -0.82 -2.03
CA ALA A 94 3.80 -0.42 -2.05
C ALA A 94 4.38 -0.40 -3.47
N GLN A 95 4.07 -1.41 -4.29
CA GLN A 95 4.48 -1.46 -5.70
C GLN A 95 3.93 -0.29 -6.52
N ALA A 96 2.64 0.06 -6.32
CA ALA A 96 2.03 1.20 -7.00
C ALA A 96 2.71 2.52 -6.61
N VAL A 97 3.00 2.72 -5.32
CA VAL A 97 3.73 3.91 -4.86
C VAL A 97 5.13 3.98 -5.47
N PHE A 98 5.87 2.87 -5.49
CA PHE A 98 7.19 2.85 -6.15
C PHE A 98 7.09 3.08 -7.66
N GLY A 99 6.02 2.60 -8.31
CA GLY A 99 5.73 2.90 -9.72
C GLY A 99 5.52 4.39 -9.98
N LEU A 100 4.83 5.09 -9.08
CA LEU A 100 4.70 6.56 -9.15
C LEU A 100 6.05 7.25 -8.97
N ALA A 101 6.93 6.71 -8.12
CA ALA A 101 8.25 7.25 -7.87
C ALA A 101 9.22 7.16 -9.07
N GLU A 102 8.92 6.32 -10.07
CA GLU A 102 9.73 6.25 -11.31
C GLU A 102 9.56 7.49 -12.22
N GLY A 103 8.43 8.19 -12.13
CA GLY A 103 8.19 9.45 -12.85
C GLY A 103 9.23 10.53 -12.54
N PRO A 104 9.40 10.96 -11.26
CA PRO A 104 10.41 11.95 -10.87
C PRO A 104 11.85 11.42 -10.99
N ARG A 105 12.07 10.10 -11.01
CA ARG A 105 13.41 9.49 -11.11
C ARG A 105 14.07 9.64 -12.47
N GLY A 106 13.28 9.91 -13.53
CA GLY A 106 13.81 10.28 -14.84
C GLY A 106 14.41 9.19 -15.71
N LYS A 107 14.25 7.92 -15.31
CA LYS A 107 14.76 6.80 -16.11
C LYS A 107 13.89 6.50 -17.33
N ILE A 108 12.59 6.78 -17.24
CA ILE A 108 11.59 6.50 -18.27
C ILE A 108 10.53 7.60 -18.24
N SER A 109 10.15 8.15 -19.39
CA SER A 109 8.97 9.00 -19.49
C SER A 109 7.71 8.14 -19.36
N ILE A 110 6.97 8.31 -18.28
CA ILE A 110 5.72 7.56 -18.02
C ILE A 110 4.55 8.42 -18.49
N ALA A 111 3.72 7.90 -19.38
CA ALA A 111 2.54 8.61 -19.87
C ALA A 111 1.58 8.99 -18.71
N PRO A 112 0.92 10.15 -18.74
CA PRO A 112 0.02 10.60 -17.67
C PRO A 112 -1.09 9.59 -17.33
N GLU A 113 -1.59 8.86 -18.33
CA GLU A 113 -2.62 7.83 -18.17
C GLU A 113 -2.10 6.65 -17.34
N ILE A 114 -0.84 6.27 -17.52
CA ILE A 114 -0.20 5.20 -16.74
C ILE A 114 -0.04 5.65 -15.28
N ARG A 115 0.33 6.90 -15.04
CA ARG A 115 0.46 7.45 -13.67
C ARG A 115 -0.89 7.49 -12.97
N LYS A 116 -1.94 7.93 -13.68
CA LYS A 116 -3.31 7.90 -13.18
C LYS A 116 -3.79 6.47 -12.89
N ASN A 117 -3.57 5.52 -13.80
CA ASN A 117 -3.91 4.11 -13.56
C ASN A 117 -3.14 3.52 -12.37
N THR A 118 -1.91 3.98 -12.13
CA THR A 118 -1.10 3.58 -10.97
C THR A 118 -1.68 4.14 -9.67
N LEU A 119 -2.15 5.39 -9.67
CA LEU A 119 -2.88 5.98 -8.54
C LEU A 119 -4.22 5.24 -8.28
N ASP A 120 -4.97 4.92 -9.34
CA ASP A 120 -6.21 4.15 -9.22
C ASP A 120 -5.97 2.74 -8.68
N ALA A 121 -4.87 2.10 -9.10
CA ALA A 121 -4.42 0.82 -8.53
C ALA A 121 -4.11 0.92 -7.04
N LEU A 122 -3.47 2.02 -6.59
CA LEU A 122 -3.26 2.28 -5.16
C LEU A 122 -4.58 2.43 -4.40
N TYR A 123 -5.56 3.18 -4.94
CA TYR A 123 -6.88 3.30 -4.32
C TYR A 123 -7.59 1.95 -4.21
N VAL A 124 -7.50 1.12 -5.24
CA VAL A 124 -8.07 -0.23 -5.20
C VAL A 124 -7.35 -1.10 -4.16
N ALA A 125 -6.02 -1.10 -4.14
CA ALA A 125 -5.18 -1.87 -3.22
C ALA A 125 -5.42 -1.49 -1.74
N LEU A 126 -5.66 -0.21 -1.45
CA LEU A 126 -5.93 0.29 -0.11
C LEU A 126 -7.44 0.41 0.22
N GLY A 127 -8.31 -0.17 -0.60
CA GLY A 127 -9.77 -0.16 -0.36
C GLY A 127 -10.41 1.24 -0.37
N ALA A 128 -9.77 2.22 -0.99
CA ALA A 128 -10.20 3.63 -1.11
C ALA A 128 -10.96 3.94 -2.42
N HIS A 129 -11.34 2.92 -3.18
CA HIS A 129 -11.88 3.03 -4.55
C HIS A 129 -13.34 3.48 -4.65
N LYS A 130 -14.02 3.86 -3.56
CA LYS A 130 -15.46 4.19 -3.57
C LYS A 130 -15.83 5.39 -4.44
N HIS A 131 -14.88 6.27 -4.71
CA HIS A 131 -15.05 7.43 -5.58
C HIS A 131 -14.83 7.10 -7.07
N LEU A 132 -14.31 5.92 -7.37
CA LEU A 132 -14.08 5.45 -8.74
C LEU A 132 -15.33 4.78 -9.29
N SER A 133 -15.51 4.84 -10.61
CA SER A 133 -16.58 4.10 -11.28
C SER A 133 -16.36 2.59 -11.13
N SER A 134 -17.45 1.82 -11.14
CA SER A 134 -17.37 0.35 -11.06
C SER A 134 -16.58 -0.25 -12.24
N GLU A 135 -16.70 0.36 -13.43
CA GLU A 135 -15.95 -0.03 -14.63
C GLU A 135 -14.45 0.18 -14.45
N THR A 136 -14.04 1.35 -13.92
CA THR A 136 -12.63 1.65 -13.63
C THR A 136 -12.06 0.64 -12.64
N VAL A 137 -12.77 0.35 -11.55
CA VAL A 137 -12.33 -0.61 -10.54
C VAL A 137 -12.15 -2.01 -11.13
N GLN A 138 -13.06 -2.45 -12.00
CA GLN A 138 -12.94 -3.74 -12.67
C GLN A 138 -11.76 -3.76 -13.66
N ALA A 139 -11.58 -2.70 -14.44
CA ALA A 139 -10.46 -2.58 -15.37
C ALA A 139 -9.11 -2.65 -14.64
N ILE A 140 -8.96 -1.90 -13.55
CA ILE A 140 -7.76 -1.91 -12.72
C ILE A 140 -7.51 -3.29 -12.10
N ARG A 141 -8.54 -3.95 -11.55
CA ARG A 141 -8.41 -5.32 -11.02
C ARG A 141 -7.96 -6.32 -12.09
N ARG A 142 -8.50 -6.21 -13.31
CA ARG A 142 -8.08 -7.05 -14.45
C ARG A 142 -6.62 -6.78 -14.83
N MET A 143 -6.22 -5.51 -14.90
CA MET A 143 -4.83 -5.11 -15.18
C MET A 143 -3.87 -5.67 -14.12
N ILE A 144 -4.19 -5.54 -12.84
CA ILE A 144 -3.42 -6.12 -11.73
C ILE A 144 -3.27 -7.64 -11.91
N ALA A 145 -4.38 -8.34 -12.16
CA ALA A 145 -4.38 -9.79 -12.33
C ALA A 145 -3.53 -10.24 -13.52
N GLN A 146 -3.59 -9.51 -14.64
CA GLN A 146 -2.76 -9.77 -15.83
C GLN A 146 -1.27 -9.56 -15.54
N THR A 147 -0.90 -8.45 -14.88
CA THR A 147 0.49 -8.17 -14.51
C THR A 147 1.05 -9.23 -13.55
N GLN A 148 0.25 -9.67 -12.56
CA GLN A 148 0.63 -10.75 -11.65
C GLN A 148 0.72 -12.12 -12.33
N ALA A 149 -0.09 -12.38 -13.36
CA ALA A 149 -0.01 -13.62 -14.14
C ALA A 149 1.25 -13.63 -15.04
N ALA A 150 1.54 -12.52 -15.72
CA ALA A 150 2.73 -12.35 -16.55
C ALA A 150 4.02 -12.51 -15.75
N GLY A 151 4.11 -11.90 -14.56
CA GLY A 151 5.27 -12.04 -13.66
C GLY A 151 5.51 -13.47 -13.15
N ARG A 152 4.45 -14.28 -13.04
CA ARG A 152 4.57 -15.70 -12.68
C ARG A 152 5.11 -16.54 -13.82
N GLN A 153 4.70 -16.26 -15.06
CA GLN A 153 5.18 -16.97 -16.25
C GLN A 153 6.67 -16.75 -16.53
N THR A 154 7.16 -15.52 -16.34
CA THR A 154 8.59 -15.21 -16.49
C THR A 154 9.46 -15.87 -15.41
N THR A 155 8.95 -15.98 -14.17
CA THR A 155 9.64 -16.68 -13.08
C THR A 155 9.67 -18.21 -13.29
N SER A 156 8.62 -18.80 -13.87
CA SER A 156 8.61 -20.23 -14.21
C SER A 156 9.53 -20.59 -15.38
N ALA A 157 9.72 -19.67 -16.34
CA ALA A 157 10.59 -19.88 -17.49
C ALA A 157 12.09 -19.75 -17.14
N SER A 158 12.43 -18.96 -16.11
CA SER A 158 13.82 -18.85 -15.63
C SER A 158 14.20 -19.97 -14.65
N GLY A 159 13.23 -20.63 -14.02
CA GLY A 159 13.45 -21.77 -13.12
C GLY A 159 13.65 -23.12 -13.82
N SER A 160 13.46 -23.22 -15.13
CA SER A 160 13.63 -24.46 -15.91
C SER A 160 15.00 -24.59 -16.60
N LEU A 161 15.98 -23.78 -16.19
CA LEU A 161 17.34 -23.72 -16.77
C LEU A 161 18.45 -24.11 -15.77
N SER A 162 18.11 -24.86 -14.71
CA SER A 162 19.08 -25.45 -13.77
C SER A 162 19.11 -26.96 -13.88
#